data_AF-A0A5J4W923-F1
#
_entry.id   AF-A0A5J4W923-F1
#
_cell.length_a   1.000
_cell.length_b   1.000
_cell.length_c   1.000
_cell.angle_alpha   90.00
_cell.angle_beta   90.00
_cell.angle_gamma   90.00
#
_symmetry.space_group_name_H-M   'P 1'
#
loop_
_entity.id
_entity.type
_entity.pdbx_description
1 polymer ?
#
loop_
_entity_poly.entity_id
_entity_poly.type
_entity_poly.pdbx_seq_one_letter_code
_entity_poly.pdbx_strand_id
1 'polypeptide(L)'
;MTTKESTSVKTISNQSINIKHITLEKGPKRQYNRKSKTDDKAKELMDKLLEEQELARIKREQDEFDAQKKEIEDQEFTRHIIEDTDQKKLKEQQKQEQKIEMDQFLEKLIPIAAQMKEETVSKTIMERVKNAMINTVNYTKIGQKGGEKKQVTDKLIDLTLVEDGDLCVIDFDINKKLSIEETDKIRQNIIDNMLPANVGLVKTAHRGLHVYCNRDGYTLPLNRCVKCIVLDNIEIDIFGQMFKYKEHGGMEQKELVQNRVVGTNSSFRDTKKQQKRDIQI
;
A
#
# COMPACT_ATOMS: atom_id res chain seq x y z
N MET A 1 44.34 -52.11 22.97
CA MET A 1 43.09 -52.75 23.39
C MET A 1 41.98 -52.16 22.51
N THR A 2 41.59 -52.87 21.44
CA THR A 2 40.30 -53.61 21.31
C THR A 2 39.10 -52.64 21.32
N THR A 3 38.18 -52.54 20.35
CA THR A 3 37.64 -53.53 19.39
C THR A 3 36.66 -52.83 18.41
N LYS A 4 36.69 -53.23 17.12
CA LYS A 4 35.61 -53.63 16.18
C LYS A 4 34.23 -52.91 16.27
N GLU A 5 33.60 -52.49 15.16
CA GLU A 5 32.97 -53.38 14.17
C GLU A 5 32.93 -52.85 12.73
N SER A 6 32.86 -53.82 11.81
CA SER A 6 32.95 -53.71 10.36
C SER A 6 31.58 -53.88 9.70
N THR A 7 31.39 -53.37 8.48
CA THR A 7 30.58 -54.10 7.48
C THR A 7 31.10 -53.81 6.07
N SER A 8 31.81 -54.81 5.54
CA SER A 8 32.40 -54.87 4.22
C SER A 8 31.38 -55.33 3.18
N VAL A 9 31.25 -54.59 2.09
CA VAL A 9 30.54 -55.03 0.88
C VAL A 9 31.42 -56.07 0.16
N LYS A 10 30.85 -57.26 -0.07
CA LYS A 10 31.51 -58.40 -0.71
C LYS A 10 31.80 -58.10 -2.18
N THR A 11 33.07 -57.91 -2.51
CA THR A 11 33.57 -58.07 -3.88
C THR A 11 33.47 -59.54 -4.26
N ILE A 12 32.61 -59.88 -5.21
CA ILE A 12 32.51 -61.25 -5.71
C ILE A 12 33.77 -61.53 -6.54
N SER A 13 34.57 -62.44 -5.98
CA SER A 13 35.77 -63.05 -6.55
C SER A 13 35.46 -63.69 -7.90
N ASN A 14 36.20 -63.29 -8.94
CA ASN A 14 36.31 -64.02 -10.19
C ASN A 14 37.12 -65.30 -9.92
N GLN A 15 36.46 -66.34 -9.42
CA GLN A 15 37.02 -67.68 -9.47
C GLN A 15 37.10 -68.10 -10.94
N SER A 16 38.32 -68.25 -11.41
CA SER A 16 38.65 -68.85 -12.69
C SER A 16 38.02 -70.25 -12.78
N ILE A 17 36.97 -70.37 -13.59
CA ILE A 17 36.36 -71.66 -13.91
C ILE A 17 37.41 -72.43 -14.71
N ASN A 18 38.02 -73.43 -14.08
CA ASN A 18 39.01 -74.31 -14.69
C ASN A 18 38.28 -75.30 -15.61
N ILE A 19 37.96 -74.86 -16.84
CA ILE A 19 37.35 -75.70 -17.86
C ILE A 19 38.46 -76.58 -18.46
N LYS A 20 38.42 -77.89 -18.16
CA LYS A 20 39.26 -78.88 -18.83
C LYS A 20 38.85 -78.99 -20.29
N HIS A 21 39.62 -78.40 -21.19
CA HIS A 21 39.46 -78.59 -22.63
C HIS A 21 39.91 -80.02 -22.99
N ILE A 22 38.95 -80.91 -23.28
CA ILE A 22 39.23 -82.20 -23.92
C ILE A 22 39.30 -81.95 -25.42
N THR A 23 40.51 -81.95 -25.97
CA THR A 23 40.74 -81.92 -27.41
C THR A 23 40.58 -83.35 -27.94
N LEU A 24 39.45 -83.62 -28.58
CA LEU A 24 39.26 -84.86 -29.35
C LEU A 24 40.01 -84.72 -30.68
N GLU A 25 41.11 -85.45 -30.84
CA GLU A 25 41.79 -85.58 -32.13
C GLU A 25 40.82 -86.16 -33.17
N LYS A 26 40.63 -85.43 -34.27
CA LYS A 26 39.85 -85.90 -35.41
C LYS A 26 40.66 -87.00 -36.10
N GLY A 27 40.28 -88.27 -35.87
CA GLY A 27 40.73 -89.39 -36.68
C GLY A 27 40.44 -89.18 -38.18
N PRO A 28 41.12 -89.91 -39.07
CA PRO A 28 41.06 -89.69 -40.51
C PRO A 28 39.61 -89.68 -41.01
N LYS A 29 39.24 -88.58 -41.67
CA LYS A 29 37.91 -88.34 -42.24
C LYS A 29 37.54 -89.50 -43.18
N ARG A 30 36.59 -90.34 -42.78
CA ARG A 30 35.86 -91.18 -43.74
C ARG A 30 35.04 -90.23 -44.62
N GLN A 31 35.30 -90.21 -45.92
CA GLN A 31 34.45 -89.51 -46.88
C GLN A 31 33.09 -90.22 -46.92
N TYR A 32 32.13 -89.68 -46.18
CA TYR A 32 30.73 -90.06 -46.31
C TYR A 32 30.13 -89.17 -47.41
N ASN A 33 30.01 -89.69 -48.63
CA ASN A 33 29.24 -89.05 -49.69
C ASN A 33 27.75 -89.20 -49.36
N ARG A 34 27.24 -88.38 -48.43
CA ARG A 34 25.81 -88.19 -48.24
C ARG A 34 25.35 -87.17 -49.26
N LYS A 35 24.74 -87.63 -50.35
CA LYS A 35 23.96 -86.77 -51.26
C LYS A 35 22.72 -86.27 -50.50
N SER A 36 22.82 -85.13 -49.82
CA SER A 36 21.65 -84.35 -49.40
C SER A 36 21.38 -83.31 -50.47
N LYS A 37 20.39 -83.58 -51.32
CA LYS A 37 19.67 -82.50 -52.01
C LYS A 37 18.84 -81.80 -50.93
N THR A 38 19.42 -80.78 -50.32
CA THR A 38 18.65 -79.79 -49.58
C THR A 38 18.09 -78.84 -50.64
N ASP A 39 16.78 -78.81 -50.82
CA ASP A 39 16.13 -77.78 -51.63
C ASP A 39 16.42 -76.44 -50.95
N ASP A 40 17.35 -75.66 -51.50
CA ASP A 40 17.76 -74.34 -50.98
C ASP A 40 16.54 -73.41 -50.74
N LYS A 41 15.46 -73.63 -51.47
CA LYS A 41 14.15 -72.97 -51.30
C LYS A 41 13.50 -73.21 -49.93
N ALA A 42 13.62 -74.41 -49.36
CA ALA A 42 13.00 -74.73 -48.07
C ALA A 42 13.73 -74.06 -46.90
N LYS A 43 15.05 -73.88 -47.01
CA LYS A 43 15.85 -73.15 -46.02
C LYS A 43 15.57 -71.65 -46.08
N GLU A 44 15.49 -71.10 -47.29
CA GLU A 44 15.15 -69.68 -47.49
C GLU A 44 13.74 -69.33 -46.96
N LEU A 45 12.77 -70.26 -47.08
CA LEU A 45 11.43 -70.08 -46.52
C LEU A 45 11.42 -70.10 -44.98
N MET A 46 12.21 -70.97 -44.35
CA MET A 46 12.33 -71.02 -42.89
C MET A 46 13.04 -69.78 -42.32
N ASP A 47 14.09 -69.30 -42.99
CA ASP A 47 14.80 -68.09 -42.58
C ASP A 47 13.90 -66.84 -42.71
N LYS A 48 13.11 -66.73 -43.80
CA LYS A 48 12.10 -65.66 -43.96
C LYS A 48 11.02 -65.68 -42.88
N LEU A 49 10.52 -66.87 -42.52
CA LEU A 49 9.51 -67.01 -41.47
C LEU A 49 10.05 -66.60 -40.09
N LEU A 50 11.32 -66.91 -39.80
CA LEU A 50 11.98 -66.52 -38.56
C LEU A 50 12.18 -65.00 -38.48
N GLU A 51 12.61 -64.39 -39.59
CA GLU A 51 12.79 -62.94 -39.72
C GLU A 51 11.45 -62.19 -39.57
N GLU A 52 10.38 -62.67 -40.19
CA GLU A 52 9.02 -62.12 -40.00
C GLU A 52 8.55 -62.22 -38.54
N GLN A 53 8.84 -63.34 -37.87
CA GLN A 53 8.47 -63.54 -36.47
C GLN A 53 9.25 -62.61 -35.53
N GLU A 54 10.55 -62.40 -35.78
CA GLU A 54 11.38 -61.46 -35.00
C GLU A 54 10.95 -60.00 -35.22
N LEU A 55 10.68 -59.59 -36.47
CA LEU A 55 10.15 -58.26 -36.78
C LEU A 55 8.81 -57.99 -36.08
N ALA A 56 7.91 -58.99 -36.06
CA ALA A 56 6.64 -58.90 -35.35
C ALA A 56 6.79 -58.86 -33.82
N ARG A 57 7.90 -59.37 -33.27
CA ARG A 57 8.21 -59.27 -31.84
C ARG A 57 8.74 -57.88 -31.51
N ILE A 58 9.72 -57.40 -32.27
CA ILE A 58 10.32 -56.06 -32.10
C ILE A 58 9.26 -54.97 -32.22
N LYS A 59 8.36 -55.09 -33.22
CA LYS A 59 7.27 -54.12 -33.39
C LYS A 59 6.34 -54.06 -32.18
N ARG A 60 5.98 -55.21 -31.60
CA ARG A 60 5.14 -55.26 -30.39
C ARG A 60 5.85 -54.69 -29.17
N GLU A 61 7.13 -55.02 -28.98
CA GLU A 61 7.95 -54.48 -27.88
C GLU A 61 8.08 -52.95 -28.00
N GLN A 62 8.23 -52.42 -29.22
CA GLN A 62 8.29 -50.98 -29.48
C GLN A 62 6.93 -50.31 -29.23
N ASP A 63 5.83 -50.89 -29.72
CA ASP A 63 4.48 -50.36 -29.50
C ASP A 63 4.12 -50.32 -28.00
N GLU A 64 4.54 -51.33 -27.22
CA GLU A 64 4.34 -51.40 -25.78
C GLU A 64 5.20 -50.37 -25.02
N PHE A 65 6.45 -50.17 -25.44
CA PHE A 65 7.32 -49.14 -24.89
C PHE A 65 6.80 -47.73 -25.18
N ASP A 66 6.34 -47.47 -26.41
CA ASP A 66 5.78 -46.18 -26.79
C ASP A 66 4.46 -45.89 -26.06
N ALA A 67 3.62 -46.91 -25.83
CA ALA A 67 2.42 -46.78 -25.00
C ALA A 67 2.74 -46.44 -23.54
N GLN A 68 3.71 -47.12 -22.92
CA GLN A 68 4.14 -46.83 -21.55
C GLN A 68 4.77 -45.45 -21.41
N LYS A 69 5.60 -45.04 -22.38
CA LYS A 69 6.21 -43.71 -22.39
C LYS A 69 5.15 -42.61 -22.47
N LYS A 70 4.15 -42.78 -23.33
CA LYS A 70 3.04 -41.84 -23.45
C LYS A 70 2.23 -41.74 -22.16
N GLU A 71 1.97 -42.87 -21.49
CA GLU A 71 1.25 -42.88 -20.22
C GLU A 71 2.02 -42.15 -19.10
N ILE A 72 3.35 -42.30 -19.05
CA ILE A 72 4.21 -41.57 -18.12
C ILE A 72 4.19 -40.06 -18.41
N GLU A 73 4.31 -39.66 -19.69
CA GLU A 73 4.25 -38.25 -20.10
C GLU A 73 2.89 -37.61 -19.74
N ASP A 74 1.79 -38.33 -19.95
CA ASP A 74 0.44 -37.86 -19.59
C ASP A 74 0.26 -37.72 -18.06
N GLN A 75 0.86 -38.63 -17.28
CA GLN A 75 0.86 -38.54 -15.81
C GLN A 75 1.71 -37.38 -15.30
N GLU A 76 2.91 -37.16 -15.87
CA GLU A 76 3.78 -36.03 -15.51
C GLU A 76 3.12 -34.69 -15.86
N PHE A 77 2.48 -34.60 -17.02
CA PHE A 77 1.72 -33.40 -17.41
C PHE A 77 0.59 -33.12 -16.42
N THR A 78 -0.19 -34.14 -16.06
CA THR A 78 -1.28 -34.00 -15.09
C THR A 78 -0.76 -33.53 -13.72
N ARG A 79 0.36 -34.08 -13.27
CA ARG A 79 1.01 -33.68 -12.02
C ARG A 79 1.44 -32.20 -12.06
N HIS A 80 2.03 -31.75 -13.16
CA HIS A 80 2.49 -30.37 -13.28
C HIS A 80 1.33 -29.36 -13.21
N ILE A 81 0.20 -29.68 -13.85
CA ILE A 81 -1.02 -28.84 -13.79
C ILE A 81 -1.59 -28.73 -12.37
N ILE A 82 -1.56 -29.83 -11.60
CA ILE A 82 -2.00 -29.83 -10.20
C ILE A 82 -1.08 -28.95 -9.34
N GLU A 83 0.24 -29.13 -9.47
CA GLU A 83 1.24 -28.35 -8.73
C GLU A 83 1.13 -26.83 -9.03
N ASP A 84 0.92 -26.46 -10.28
CA ASP A 84 0.70 -25.07 -10.69
C ASP A 84 -0.60 -24.49 -10.12
N THR A 85 -1.67 -25.29 -10.10
CA THR A 85 -2.96 -24.90 -9.55
C THR A 85 -2.87 -24.66 -8.04
N ASP A 86 -2.16 -25.52 -7.32
CA ASP A 86 -1.96 -25.40 -5.87
C ASP A 86 -1.08 -24.20 -5.51
N GLN A 87 -0.02 -23.95 -6.27
CA GLN A 87 0.79 -22.74 -6.11
C GLN A 87 -0.02 -21.46 -6.31
N LYS A 88 -0.92 -21.44 -7.30
CA LYS A 88 -1.78 -20.28 -7.56
C LYS A 88 -2.76 -20.03 -6.42
N LYS A 89 -3.41 -21.08 -5.92
CA LYS A 89 -4.32 -21.00 -4.76
C LYS A 89 -3.60 -20.51 -3.50
N LEU A 90 -2.39 -20.99 -3.25
CA LEU A 90 -1.59 -20.55 -2.10
C LEU A 90 -1.27 -19.04 -2.16
N LYS A 91 -0.88 -18.54 -3.34
CA LYS A 91 -0.64 -17.10 -3.54
C LYS A 91 -1.91 -16.26 -3.38
N GLU A 92 -3.06 -16.74 -3.84
CA GLU A 92 -4.34 -16.06 -3.65
C GLU A 92 -4.78 -16.02 -2.19
N GLN A 93 -4.58 -17.13 -1.44
CA GLN A 93 -4.84 -17.18 0.00
C GLN A 93 -3.95 -16.21 0.78
N GLN A 94 -2.63 -16.21 0.52
CA GLN A 94 -1.71 -15.26 1.16
C GLN A 94 -2.11 -13.80 0.90
N LYS A 95 -2.56 -13.48 -0.31
CA LYS A 95 -3.03 -12.14 -0.66
C LYS A 95 -4.33 -11.78 0.06
N GLN A 96 -5.24 -12.73 0.24
CA GLN A 96 -6.46 -12.53 1.02
C GLN A 96 -6.15 -12.33 2.51
N GLU A 97 -5.26 -13.15 3.09
CA GLU A 97 -4.83 -13.03 4.49
C GLU A 97 -4.18 -11.68 4.76
N GLN A 98 -3.25 -11.24 3.90
CA GLN A 98 -2.65 -9.90 4.01
C GLN A 98 -3.68 -8.78 3.91
N LYS A 99 -4.69 -8.95 3.05
CA LYS A 99 -5.77 -7.97 2.93
C LYS A 99 -6.62 -7.93 4.20
N ILE A 100 -6.98 -9.08 4.75
CA ILE A 100 -7.74 -9.18 6.02
C ILE A 100 -6.93 -8.56 7.17
N GLU A 101 -5.63 -8.83 7.24
CA GLU A 101 -4.74 -8.24 8.26
C GLU A 101 -4.69 -6.71 8.14
N MET A 102 -4.59 -6.18 6.91
CA MET A 102 -4.64 -4.75 6.65
C MET A 102 -5.99 -4.14 7.04
N ASP A 103 -7.09 -4.79 6.67
CA ASP A 103 -8.44 -4.31 7.00
C ASP A 103 -8.66 -4.30 8.52
N GLN A 104 -8.22 -5.35 9.23
CA GLN A 104 -8.25 -5.40 10.71
C GLN A 104 -7.38 -4.32 11.37
N PHE A 105 -6.24 -3.97 10.76
CA PHE A 105 -5.39 -2.89 11.23
C PHE A 105 -6.07 -1.52 11.05
N LEU A 106 -6.67 -1.29 9.89
CA LEU A 106 -7.44 -0.06 9.60
C LEU A 106 -8.64 0.08 10.53
N GLU A 107 -9.39 -1.00 10.80
CA GLU A 107 -10.50 -1.00 11.76
C GLU A 107 -10.07 -0.57 13.16
N LYS A 108 -8.85 -0.90 13.59
CA LYS A 108 -8.29 -0.45 14.88
C LYS A 108 -7.84 1.01 14.87
N LEU A 109 -7.43 1.55 13.71
CA LEU A 109 -6.99 2.94 13.57
C LEU A 109 -8.15 3.93 13.48
N ILE A 110 -9.26 3.56 12.84
CA ILE A 110 -10.46 4.41 12.71
C ILE A 110 -10.93 4.99 14.07
N PRO A 111 -11.15 4.20 15.13
CA PRO A 111 -11.60 4.73 16.41
C PRO A 111 -10.54 5.61 17.09
N ILE A 112 -9.25 5.32 16.92
CA ILE A 112 -8.16 6.15 17.46
C ILE A 112 -8.15 7.51 16.75
N ALA A 113 -8.26 7.54 15.43
CA ALA A 113 -8.35 8.77 14.66
C ALA A 113 -9.60 9.57 15.00
N ALA A 114 -10.74 8.89 15.21
CA ALA A 114 -11.98 9.51 15.66
C ALA A 114 -11.83 10.13 17.06
N GLN A 115 -11.22 9.41 18.00
CA GLN A 115 -10.94 9.90 19.35
C GLN A 115 -9.99 11.11 19.32
N MET A 116 -8.90 11.05 18.56
CA MET A 116 -7.98 12.18 18.40
C MET A 116 -8.67 13.39 17.77
N LYS A 117 -9.56 13.18 16.79
CA LYS A 117 -10.39 14.24 16.21
C LYS A 117 -11.34 14.82 17.25
N GLU A 118 -12.04 13.99 18.03
CA GLU A 118 -12.94 14.44 19.08
C GLU A 118 -12.22 15.23 20.18
N GLU A 119 -11.05 14.77 20.63
CA GLU A 119 -10.20 15.49 21.58
C GLU A 119 -9.75 16.86 21.04
N THR A 120 -9.50 16.96 19.73
CA THR A 120 -9.12 18.21 19.06
C THR A 120 -10.31 19.16 18.91
N VAL A 121 -11.49 18.63 18.54
CA VAL A 121 -12.73 19.40 18.35
C VAL A 121 -13.35 19.82 19.69
N SER A 122 -13.07 19.11 20.77
CA SER A 122 -13.56 19.45 22.12
C SER A 122 -12.91 20.70 22.71
N LYS A 123 -11.67 21.02 22.28
CA LYS A 123 -10.96 22.23 22.69
C LYS A 123 -11.55 23.44 21.97
N THR A 124 -11.76 24.51 22.74
CA THR A 124 -12.14 25.81 22.17
C THR A 124 -11.01 26.34 21.27
N ILE A 125 -11.35 27.20 20.31
CA ILE A 125 -10.35 27.84 19.44
C ILE A 125 -9.32 28.61 20.28
N MET A 126 -9.75 29.22 21.39
CA MET A 126 -8.86 29.93 22.31
C MET A 126 -7.80 29.01 22.93
N GLU A 127 -8.19 27.82 23.36
CA GLU A 127 -7.27 26.84 23.94
C GLU A 127 -6.25 26.35 22.90
N ARG A 128 -6.71 26.15 21.66
CA ARG A 128 -5.87 25.70 20.54
C ARG A 128 -4.83 26.73 20.12
N VAL A 129 -5.19 28.02 20.12
CA VAL A 129 -4.29 29.10 19.66
C VAL A 129 -3.43 29.69 20.77
N LYS A 130 -3.60 29.28 22.03
CA LYS A 130 -2.92 29.87 23.20
C LYS A 130 -1.40 29.93 23.04
N ASN A 131 -0.78 28.84 22.56
CA ASN A 131 0.67 28.74 22.36
C ASN A 131 1.13 29.35 21.02
N ALA A 132 0.18 29.66 20.13
CA ALA A 132 0.41 30.25 18.82
C ALA A 132 0.20 31.78 18.81
N MET A 133 -0.15 32.38 19.95
CA MET A 133 -0.34 33.83 20.07
C MET A 133 1.00 34.57 20.13
N ILE A 134 1.19 35.50 19.19
CA ILE A 134 2.36 36.37 19.12
C ILE A 134 1.94 37.81 19.40
N ASN A 135 2.62 38.47 20.34
CA ASN A 135 2.42 39.89 20.59
C ASN A 135 2.96 40.72 19.43
N THR A 136 2.18 41.69 18.97
CA THR A 136 2.62 42.70 18.00
C THR A 136 2.93 44.01 18.69
N VAL A 137 3.81 44.77 18.05
CA VAL A 137 4.26 46.07 18.53
C VAL A 137 3.98 47.13 17.48
N ASN A 138 3.64 48.35 17.91
CA ASN A 138 3.45 49.52 17.07
C ASN A 138 2.47 49.32 15.87
N TYR A 139 1.38 48.58 16.05
CA TYR A 139 0.40 48.27 14.98
C TYR A 139 0.99 47.59 13.74
N THR A 140 2.22 47.05 13.85
CA THR A 140 2.85 46.32 12.76
C THR A 140 2.40 44.86 12.77
N LYS A 141 2.19 44.26 11.60
CA LYS A 141 1.92 42.81 11.45
C LYS A 141 3.19 41.95 11.69
N ILE A 142 4.11 42.44 12.51
CA ILE A 142 5.42 41.85 12.78
C ILE A 142 5.49 41.59 14.28
N GLY A 143 5.82 40.35 14.66
CA GLY A 143 5.94 39.96 16.06
C GLY A 143 7.06 40.73 16.78
N GLN A 144 6.95 40.87 18.09
CA GLN A 144 8.00 41.45 18.92
C GLN A 144 9.31 40.64 18.77
N LYS A 145 10.40 41.31 18.38
CA LYS A 145 11.74 40.71 18.35
C LYS A 145 12.31 40.66 19.77
N GLY A 146 12.99 39.57 20.12
CA GLY A 146 13.60 39.39 21.44
C GLY A 146 14.56 40.52 21.79
N GLY A 147 14.39 41.12 22.98
CA GLY A 147 15.23 42.20 23.50
C GLY A 147 14.66 43.61 23.36
N GLU A 148 13.60 43.84 22.58
CA GLU A 148 12.99 45.15 22.44
C GLU A 148 11.82 45.34 23.42
N LYS A 149 11.95 46.21 24.43
CA LYS A 149 10.83 46.67 25.27
C LYS A 149 9.97 47.65 24.47
N LYS A 150 9.16 47.15 23.54
CA LYS A 150 8.15 47.92 22.81
C LYS A 150 6.77 47.69 23.41
N GLN A 151 5.90 48.69 23.34
CA GLN A 151 4.52 48.57 23.80
C GLN A 151 3.80 47.52 22.95
N VAL A 152 3.22 46.51 23.61
CA VAL A 152 2.37 45.53 22.94
C VAL A 152 1.08 46.24 22.53
N THR A 153 0.82 46.30 21.23
CA THR A 153 -0.35 46.98 20.66
C THR A 153 -1.48 46.01 20.32
N ASP A 154 -1.16 44.77 19.95
CA ASP A 154 -2.17 43.76 19.61
C ASP A 154 -1.58 42.33 19.73
N LYS A 155 -2.39 41.30 19.45
CA LYS A 155 -1.96 39.90 19.32
C LYS A 155 -2.32 39.36 17.94
N LEU A 156 -1.44 38.55 17.37
CA LEU A 156 -1.69 37.74 16.17
C LEU A 156 -1.66 36.26 16.54
N ILE A 157 -2.34 35.44 15.75
CA ILE A 157 -2.18 33.99 15.78
C ILE A 157 -1.26 33.61 14.64
N ASP A 158 -0.16 32.95 14.95
CA ASP A 158 0.67 32.30 13.95
C ASP A 158 0.14 30.88 13.73
N LEU A 159 -0.59 30.68 12.64
CA LEU A 159 -1.16 29.38 12.29
C LEU A 159 -0.07 28.30 12.15
N THR A 160 1.20 28.68 11.99
CA THR A 160 2.30 27.70 11.95
C THR A 160 2.58 27.00 13.28
N LEU A 161 2.22 27.66 14.38
CA LEU A 161 2.46 27.21 15.75
C LEU A 161 1.25 26.47 16.34
N VAL A 162 0.15 26.36 15.59
CA VAL A 162 -1.03 25.61 16.02
C VAL A 162 -0.76 24.11 15.82
N GLU A 163 -0.84 23.33 16.91
CA GLU A 163 -0.39 21.94 16.92
C GLU A 163 -1.29 20.99 16.13
N ASP A 164 -2.60 21.27 16.11
CA ASP A 164 -3.58 20.37 15.48
C ASP A 164 -3.58 20.38 13.95
N GLY A 165 -3.03 21.44 13.33
CA GLY A 165 -2.99 21.60 11.87
C GLY A 165 -4.36 21.69 11.18
N ASP A 166 -5.47 21.63 11.90
CA ASP A 166 -6.83 21.59 11.34
C ASP A 166 -7.53 22.95 11.41
N LEU A 167 -6.96 23.91 12.14
CA LEU A 167 -7.49 25.27 12.20
C LEU A 167 -7.28 26.02 10.87
N CYS A 168 -8.35 26.64 10.38
CA CYS A 168 -8.30 27.60 9.29
C CYS A 168 -9.07 28.89 9.64
N VAL A 169 -8.75 29.95 8.90
CA VAL A 169 -9.39 31.25 8.99
C VAL A 169 -9.93 31.62 7.62
N ILE A 170 -11.22 31.93 7.56
CA ILE A 170 -11.87 32.48 6.38
C ILE A 170 -12.05 33.97 6.63
N ASP A 171 -11.47 34.80 5.79
CA ASP A 171 -11.61 36.26 5.84
C ASP A 171 -12.61 36.71 4.79
N PHE A 172 -13.73 37.25 5.27
CA PHE A 172 -14.75 37.87 4.45
C PHE A 172 -14.48 39.39 4.39
N ASP A 173 -13.83 39.81 3.31
CA ASP A 173 -13.58 41.20 2.99
C ASP A 173 -14.82 41.82 2.34
N ILE A 174 -15.58 42.57 3.12
CA ILE A 174 -16.80 43.24 2.66
C ILE A 174 -16.45 44.57 1.99
N ASN A 175 -17.12 44.88 0.88
CA ASN A 175 -16.93 46.10 0.11
C ASN A 175 -17.02 47.36 0.98
N LYS A 176 -15.92 48.11 1.04
CA LYS A 176 -15.76 49.30 1.88
C LYS A 176 -16.65 50.48 1.45
N LYS A 177 -17.20 50.44 0.24
CA LYS A 177 -18.09 51.48 -0.30
C LYS A 177 -19.49 51.45 0.32
N LEU A 178 -19.86 50.35 0.98
CA LEU A 178 -21.19 50.17 1.58
C LEU A 178 -21.34 50.92 2.91
N SER A 179 -22.59 51.28 3.24
CA SER A 179 -22.93 51.91 4.52
C SER A 179 -22.71 50.95 5.70
N ILE A 180 -22.52 51.49 6.91
CA ILE A 180 -22.28 50.70 8.14
C ILE A 180 -23.40 49.69 8.35
N GLU A 181 -24.63 50.12 8.15
CA GLU A 181 -25.84 49.32 8.27
C GLU A 181 -25.87 48.18 7.25
N GLU A 182 -25.51 48.46 5.99
CA GLU A 182 -25.47 47.44 4.92
C GLU A 182 -24.40 46.38 5.20
N THR A 183 -23.20 46.80 5.61
CA THR A 183 -22.13 45.87 5.97
C THR A 183 -22.49 45.03 7.20
N ASP A 184 -23.13 45.62 8.19
CA ASP A 184 -23.58 44.88 9.37
C ASP A 184 -24.66 43.86 9.01
N LYS A 185 -25.58 44.21 8.11
CA LYS A 185 -26.58 43.28 7.56
C LYS A 185 -25.93 42.12 6.81
N ILE A 186 -24.94 42.39 5.96
CA ILE A 186 -24.18 41.36 5.25
C ILE A 186 -23.46 40.44 6.25
N ARG A 187 -22.79 41.00 7.26
CA ARG A 187 -22.08 40.22 8.28
C ARG A 187 -23.03 39.31 9.06
N GLN A 188 -24.19 39.85 9.47
CA GLN A 188 -25.19 39.10 10.20
C GLN A 188 -25.78 37.97 9.34
N ASN A 189 -26.04 38.24 8.05
CA ASN A 189 -26.50 37.22 7.11
C ASN A 189 -25.47 36.08 6.92
N ILE A 190 -24.18 36.40 6.87
CA ILE A 190 -23.12 35.38 6.82
C ILE A 190 -23.17 34.52 8.09
N ILE A 191 -23.22 35.16 9.26
CA ILE A 191 -23.24 34.45 10.56
C ILE A 191 -24.48 33.55 10.70
N ASP A 192 -25.66 34.05 10.34
CA ASP A 192 -26.92 33.35 10.58
C ASP A 192 -27.19 32.25 9.56
N ASN A 193 -26.81 32.45 8.30
CA ASN A 193 -27.21 31.57 7.19
C ASN A 193 -26.06 30.74 6.59
N MET A 194 -24.80 31.16 6.74
CA MET A 194 -23.66 30.50 6.08
C MET A 194 -22.72 29.77 7.05
N LEU A 195 -22.70 30.15 8.33
CA LEU A 195 -21.74 29.61 9.29
C LEU A 195 -22.39 28.60 10.25
N PRO A 196 -21.68 27.50 10.60
CA PRO A 196 -22.13 26.58 11.63
C PRO A 196 -22.00 27.21 13.03
N ALA A 197 -22.71 26.66 14.02
CA ALA A 197 -22.81 27.22 15.38
C ALA A 197 -21.49 27.21 16.19
N ASN A 198 -20.48 26.44 15.74
CA ASN A 198 -19.22 26.20 16.44
C ASN A 198 -18.03 26.79 15.67
N VAL A 199 -18.08 28.08 15.37
CA VAL A 199 -16.97 28.81 14.74
C VAL A 199 -16.56 29.99 15.62
N GLY A 200 -15.28 30.33 15.57
CA GLY A 200 -14.76 31.54 16.19
C GLY A 200 -15.01 32.72 15.26
N LEU A 201 -15.53 33.83 15.77
CA LEU A 201 -15.84 35.01 14.97
C LEU A 201 -15.02 36.19 15.47
N VAL A 202 -14.40 36.92 14.53
CA VAL A 202 -13.68 38.17 14.81
C VAL A 202 -14.10 39.23 13.81
N LYS A 203 -14.57 40.38 14.32
CA LYS A 203 -14.78 41.56 13.47
C LYS A 203 -13.44 42.21 13.17
N THR A 204 -13.16 42.47 11.89
CA THR A 204 -11.90 43.08 11.46
C THR A 204 -11.99 44.61 11.47
N ALA A 205 -10.84 45.28 11.54
CA ALA A 205 -10.76 46.75 11.55
C ALA A 205 -11.40 47.41 10.31
N HIS A 206 -11.48 46.69 9.19
CA HIS A 206 -12.07 47.17 7.94
C HIS A 206 -13.50 46.67 7.71
N ARG A 207 -14.23 46.37 8.79
CA ARG A 207 -15.65 45.97 8.80
C ARG A 207 -15.94 44.59 8.18
N GLY A 208 -14.90 43.84 7.79
CA GLY A 208 -14.99 42.44 7.38
C GLY A 208 -15.24 41.49 8.56
N LEU A 209 -15.07 40.19 8.30
CA LEU A 209 -15.31 39.13 9.26
C LEU A 209 -14.28 38.02 9.10
N HIS A 210 -13.53 37.73 10.16
CA HIS A 210 -12.70 36.53 10.26
C HIS A 210 -13.51 35.42 10.93
N VAL A 211 -13.50 34.25 10.31
CA VAL A 211 -14.15 33.03 10.80
C VAL A 211 -13.10 31.96 11.02
N TYR A 212 -12.89 31.58 12.27
CA TYR A 212 -11.99 30.51 12.68
C TYR A 212 -12.80 29.20 12.73
N CYS A 213 -12.42 28.23 11.92
CA CYS A 213 -13.13 26.97 11.80
C CYS A 213 -12.18 25.81 11.51
N ASN A 214 -12.68 24.59 11.68
CA ASN A 214 -11.96 23.39 11.31
C ASN A 214 -12.00 23.18 9.80
N ARG A 215 -10.91 22.67 9.23
CA ARG A 215 -10.90 22.24 7.83
C ARG A 215 -11.67 20.94 7.65
N ASP A 216 -11.81 20.14 8.71
CA ASP A 216 -12.53 18.86 8.67
C ASP A 216 -12.01 17.92 7.56
N GLY A 217 -10.69 17.95 7.34
CA GLY A 217 -10.03 17.17 6.29
C GLY A 217 -10.01 17.84 4.90
N TYR A 218 -10.61 19.02 4.75
CA TYR A 218 -10.51 19.79 3.51
C TYR A 218 -9.06 20.20 3.23
N THR A 219 -8.57 19.79 2.06
CA THR A 219 -7.20 20.09 1.62
C THR A 219 -7.20 21.37 0.80
N LEU A 220 -6.55 22.41 1.32
CA LEU A 220 -6.38 23.68 0.61
C LEU A 220 -5.24 23.57 -0.41
N PRO A 221 -5.35 24.21 -1.58
CA PRO A 221 -4.28 24.19 -2.58
C PRO A 221 -3.00 24.87 -2.09
N LEU A 222 -3.12 25.87 -1.20
CA LEU A 222 -2.01 26.60 -0.59
C LEU A 222 -2.36 26.99 0.85
N ASN A 223 -1.35 27.28 1.67
CA ASN A 223 -1.53 27.85 3.02
C ASN A 223 -2.33 29.16 3.02
N ARG A 224 -2.26 29.90 1.91
CA ARG A 224 -2.94 31.18 1.75
C ARG A 224 -3.59 31.23 0.37
N CYS A 225 -4.91 31.23 0.36
CA CYS A 225 -5.74 31.36 -0.84
C CYS A 225 -6.37 32.75 -0.82
N VAL A 226 -5.80 33.69 -1.57
CA VAL A 226 -6.28 35.08 -1.65
C VAL A 226 -7.30 35.21 -2.77
N LYS A 227 -8.42 35.88 -2.51
CA LYS A 227 -9.57 36.10 -3.40
C LYS A 227 -10.01 34.81 -4.07
N CYS A 228 -10.08 33.73 -3.28
CA CYS A 228 -10.49 32.43 -3.81
C CYS A 228 -11.96 32.44 -4.26
N ILE A 229 -12.78 33.32 -3.68
CA ILE A 229 -14.15 33.56 -4.11
C ILE A 229 -14.38 35.07 -4.15
N VAL A 230 -14.94 35.57 -5.25
CA VAL A 230 -15.33 36.97 -5.42
C VAL A 230 -16.82 37.01 -5.71
N LEU A 231 -17.56 37.70 -4.85
CA LEU A 231 -18.97 38.02 -4.99
C LEU A 231 -19.11 39.55 -5.10
N ASP A 232 -20.29 40.04 -5.51
CA ASP A 232 -20.51 41.46 -5.81
C ASP A 232 -20.05 42.43 -4.71
N ASN A 233 -20.19 42.03 -3.44
CA ASN A 233 -19.85 42.85 -2.28
C ASN A 233 -18.91 42.17 -1.28
N ILE A 234 -18.40 40.98 -1.60
CA ILE A 234 -17.63 40.16 -0.67
C ILE A 234 -16.48 39.50 -1.44
N GLU A 235 -15.26 39.71 -0.98
CA GLU A 235 -14.10 38.92 -1.36
C GLU A 235 -13.78 37.95 -0.22
N ILE A 236 -13.47 36.70 -0.55
CA ILE A 236 -13.16 35.66 0.44
C ILE A 236 -11.71 35.23 0.27
N ASP A 237 -10.95 35.34 1.35
CA ASP A 237 -9.63 34.74 1.50
C ASP A 237 -9.70 33.57 2.48
N ILE A 238 -8.89 32.53 2.26
CA ILE A 238 -8.76 31.39 3.18
C ILE A 238 -7.30 31.23 3.59
N PHE A 239 -7.07 31.14 4.89
CA PHE A 239 -5.77 30.94 5.52
C PHE A 239 -5.79 29.64 6.31
N GLY A 240 -4.78 28.80 6.11
CA GLY A 240 -4.60 27.57 6.87
C GLY A 240 -3.13 27.18 6.93
N GLN A 241 -2.85 26.10 7.66
CA GLN A 241 -1.54 25.48 7.68
C GLN A 241 -1.60 24.12 6.96
N MET A 242 -1.21 24.10 5.68
CA MET A 242 -1.04 22.86 4.90
C MET A 242 0.42 22.40 4.89
N PHE A 243 1.33 23.34 4.67
CA PHE A 243 2.77 23.08 4.56
C PHE A 243 3.49 23.84 5.66
N LYS A 244 4.28 23.16 6.48
CA LYS A 244 5.08 23.82 7.53
C LYS A 244 6.30 24.54 6.94
N TYR A 245 6.83 24.03 5.84
CA TYR A 245 8.07 24.49 5.20
C TYR A 245 7.82 24.91 3.75
N LYS A 246 8.68 25.78 3.22
CA LYS A 246 8.70 26.09 1.78
C LYS A 246 9.46 24.99 1.03
N GLU A 247 8.86 24.46 -0.02
CA GLU A 247 9.57 23.65 -1.00
C GLU A 247 10.06 24.55 -2.14
N HIS A 248 11.35 24.47 -2.47
CA HIS A 248 11.92 25.08 -3.67
C HIS A 248 12.73 24.04 -4.42
N GLY A 249 12.25 23.62 -5.60
CA GLY A 249 13.00 22.77 -6.51
C GLY A 249 13.38 21.38 -5.97
N GLY A 250 12.55 20.78 -5.12
CA GLY A 250 12.80 19.43 -4.58
C GLY A 250 13.78 19.35 -3.41
N MET A 251 14.31 20.48 -2.93
CA MET A 251 14.99 20.56 -1.64
C MET A 251 14.08 21.27 -0.63
N GLU A 252 13.69 20.56 0.43
CA GLU A 252 13.03 21.18 1.58
C GLU A 252 13.99 22.18 2.22
N GLN A 253 13.75 23.49 2.05
CA GLN A 253 14.37 24.47 2.91
C GLN A 253 13.54 24.55 4.20
N LYS A 254 14.21 24.44 5.36
CA LYS A 254 13.60 24.56 6.70
C LYS A 254 13.10 25.98 7.02
N GLU A 255 12.77 26.80 6.03
CA GLU A 255 12.15 28.10 6.25
C GLU A 255 10.64 27.89 6.51
N LEU A 256 10.17 28.27 7.70
CA LEU A 256 8.77 28.14 8.07
C LEU A 256 7.90 29.08 7.25
N VAL A 257 6.77 28.56 6.73
CA VAL A 257 5.78 29.36 6.00
C VAL A 257 4.94 30.17 6.98
N GLN A 258 5.41 31.35 7.39
CA GLN A 258 4.67 32.20 8.32
C GLN A 258 3.28 32.55 7.77
N ASN A 259 2.24 32.12 8.49
CA ASN A 259 0.85 32.44 8.18
C ASN A 259 0.19 33.02 9.42
N ARG A 260 0.24 34.36 9.53
CA ARG A 260 -0.24 35.09 10.70
C ARG A 260 -1.57 35.76 10.41
N VAL A 261 -2.54 35.51 11.27
CA VAL A 261 -3.89 36.06 11.23
C VAL A 261 -4.16 36.85 12.50
N VAL A 262 -5.17 37.72 12.48
CA VAL A 262 -5.48 38.58 13.62
C VAL A 262 -5.80 37.73 14.86
N GLY A 263 -5.46 38.18 16.05
CA GLY A 263 -5.74 37.47 17.28
C GLY A 263 -7.16 37.69 17.77
N THR A 264 -7.58 36.82 18.66
CA THR A 264 -8.96 36.68 19.14
C THR A 264 -9.38 37.67 20.24
N ASN A 265 -8.51 38.60 20.63
CA ASN A 265 -8.79 39.53 21.72
C ASN A 265 -9.78 40.66 21.36
N SER A 266 -10.25 40.73 20.11
CA SER A 266 -11.09 41.84 19.62
C SER A 266 -12.61 41.59 19.67
N SER A 267 -13.08 40.40 20.10
CA SER A 267 -14.43 40.09 20.68
C SER A 267 -14.90 38.68 20.26
N PHE A 268 -14.98 37.74 21.21
CA PHE A 268 -15.58 36.41 20.98
C PHE A 268 -17.00 36.37 21.53
N ARG A 269 -17.97 35.98 20.68
CA ARG A 269 -19.20 35.32 21.12
C ARG A 269 -19.09 33.86 20.71
N ASP A 270 -18.55 33.02 21.59
CA ASP A 270 -18.68 31.57 21.45
C ASP A 270 -20.14 31.21 21.75
N THR A 271 -20.94 30.89 20.72
CA THR A 271 -22.29 30.36 20.92
C THR A 271 -22.22 28.88 21.25
N LYS A 272 -21.94 28.53 22.52
CA LYS A 272 -22.29 27.20 23.03
C LYS A 272 -23.82 27.09 23.04
N LYS A 273 -24.42 26.43 22.03
CA LYS A 273 -25.79 25.93 22.20
C LYS A 273 -25.76 24.85 23.26
N GLN A 274 -26.22 25.15 24.47
CA GLN A 274 -26.56 24.12 25.44
C GLN A 274 -27.61 23.23 24.79
N GLN A 275 -27.28 21.96 24.54
CA GLN A 275 -28.30 20.95 24.30
C GLN A 275 -29.17 20.88 25.55
N LYS A 276 -30.36 21.47 25.50
CA LYS A 276 -31.44 21.09 26.40
C LYS A 276 -31.72 19.62 26.12
N ARG A 277 -31.22 18.74 27.00
CA ARG A 277 -31.81 17.41 27.14
C ARG A 277 -33.14 17.65 27.84
N ASP A 278 -34.21 17.63 27.08
CA ASP A 278 -35.54 17.49 27.66
C ASP A 278 -35.59 16.08 28.27
N ILE A 279 -35.41 16.01 29.58
CA ILE A 279 -35.74 14.83 30.37
C ILE A 279 -37.26 14.82 30.46
N GLN A 280 -37.91 13.99 29.65
CA GLN A 280 -39.30 13.63 29.88
C GLN A 280 -39.32 12.53 30.95
N ILE A 281 -39.95 12.85 32.09
CA ILE A 281 -40.32 11.92 33.17
C ILE A 281 -41.51 11.09 32.70
#